data_AF-A0A7S6M9F5-F1
#
_entry.id   AF-A0A7S6M9F5-F1
#
_cell.length_a   1.000
_cell.length_b   1.000
_cell.length_c   1.000
_cell.angle_alpha   90.00
_cell.angle_beta   90.00
_cell.angle_gamma   90.00
#
_symmetry.space_group_name_H-M   'P 1'
#
loop_
_entity.id
_entity.type
_entity.pdbx_description
1 polymer ?
#
loop_
_entity_poly.entity_id
_entity_poly.type
_entity_poly.pdbx_seq_one_letter_code
_entity_poly.pdbx_strand_id
1 'polypeptide(L)'
;MVFDRSGTLIRDGAFFPMNGSIEVGDNNGDQAFCGFVSLNLNSVPSTANVTRVVLNLRARIAFNDPFPAFGPMTVDHVNVVSGITAPDYVGATLSASIATVPAFPTTAPQDVAIDVTDEVNVDRAAGRPISSFRFRFDAAPSRDLIRNIVDIEASTDDPAGRPSATVTIQR
;
A
#
# COMPACT_ATOMS: atom_id res chain seq x y z
N MET A 1 -4.82 -14.78 -1.36
CA MET A 1 -4.39 -14.48 0.02
C MET A 1 -5.44 -13.61 0.68
N VAL A 2 -5.49 -13.59 2.02
CA VAL A 2 -6.34 -12.66 2.79
C VAL A 2 -5.48 -11.44 3.18
N PHE A 3 -6.07 -10.24 3.17
CA PHE A 3 -5.41 -9.02 3.62
C PHE A 3 -5.54 -8.86 5.13
N ASP A 4 -4.47 -8.40 5.76
CA ASP A 4 -4.41 -8.04 7.18
C ASP A 4 -3.94 -6.60 7.34
N ARG A 5 -4.38 -5.89 8.38
CA ARG A 5 -3.89 -4.56 8.81
C ARG A 5 -3.58 -3.59 7.66
N SER A 6 -4.47 -3.51 6.68
CA SER A 6 -4.37 -2.55 5.58
C SER A 6 -5.16 -1.29 5.93
N GLY A 7 -4.69 -0.10 5.57
CA GLY A 7 -5.28 1.15 6.02
C GLY A 7 -4.41 2.38 5.80
N THR A 8 -4.92 3.52 6.21
CA THR A 8 -4.24 4.82 6.13
C THR A 8 -3.54 5.13 7.46
N LEU A 9 -2.28 5.56 7.41
CA LEU A 9 -1.59 6.15 8.55
C LEU A 9 -1.36 7.64 8.29
N ILE A 10 -1.85 8.48 9.19
CA ILE A 10 -1.46 9.89 9.25
C ILE A 10 -0.09 9.98 9.90
N ARG A 11 0.79 10.85 9.37
CA ARG A 11 2.15 11.08 9.89
C ARG A 11 2.22 11.28 11.41
N ASP A 12 1.22 11.94 11.98
CA ASP A 12 1.15 12.25 13.41
C ASP A 12 0.52 11.13 14.26
N GLY A 13 0.15 10.00 13.65
CA GLY A 13 0.04 8.72 14.34
C GLY A 13 -1.30 8.00 14.34
N ALA A 14 -2.36 8.62 13.83
CA ALA A 14 -3.65 7.94 13.71
C ALA A 14 -3.61 6.93 12.55
N PHE A 15 -3.80 5.66 12.87
CA PHE A 15 -4.02 4.60 11.88
C PHE A 15 -5.51 4.33 11.72
N PHE A 16 -5.99 4.39 10.49
CA PHE A 16 -7.36 4.09 10.10
C PHE A 16 -7.36 2.80 9.29
N PRO A 17 -7.87 1.69 9.87
CA PRO A 17 -8.07 0.46 9.10
C PRO A 17 -8.93 0.73 7.87
N MET A 18 -8.60 0.05 6.77
CA MET A 18 -9.30 0.22 5.50
C MET A 18 -10.80 0.01 5.68
N ASN A 19 -11.57 1.01 5.27
CA ASN A 19 -13.03 0.99 5.21
C ASN A 19 -13.47 1.54 3.85
N GLY A 20 -13.45 0.69 2.83
CA GLY A 20 -13.72 1.05 1.43
C GLY A 20 -12.47 1.46 0.65
N SER A 21 -11.67 2.41 1.16
CA SER A 21 -10.41 2.85 0.55
C SER A 21 -9.29 3.05 1.56
N ILE A 22 -8.07 3.19 1.04
CA ILE A 22 -6.87 3.65 1.71
C ILE A 22 -6.48 4.98 1.06
N GLU A 23 -6.28 6.02 1.85
CA GLU A 23 -5.92 7.35 1.36
C GLU A 23 -4.39 7.54 1.40
N VAL A 24 -3.82 8.11 0.33
CA VAL A 24 -2.40 8.46 0.24
C VAL A 24 -2.26 9.87 -0.34
N GLY A 25 -1.42 10.71 0.27
CA GLY A 25 -1.30 12.13 -0.08
C GLY A 25 -1.35 13.02 1.15
N ASP A 26 -2.20 14.04 1.16
CA ASP A 26 -2.42 14.91 2.33
C ASP A 26 -3.84 15.49 2.46
N ASN A 27 -4.10 16.11 3.62
CA ASN A 27 -5.36 16.78 3.90
C ASN A 27 -5.24 18.32 3.95
N ASN A 28 -6.38 18.98 4.20
CA ASN A 28 -6.51 20.42 4.32
C ASN A 28 -5.81 21.03 5.55
N GLY A 29 -5.27 20.21 6.45
CA GLY A 29 -4.41 20.63 7.56
C GLY A 29 -2.93 20.42 7.28
N ASP A 30 -2.56 20.19 6.01
CA ASP A 30 -1.22 19.81 5.56
C ASP A 30 -0.69 18.59 6.33
N GLN A 31 -1.56 17.62 6.65
CA GLN A 31 -1.16 16.36 7.28
C GLN A 31 -0.98 15.30 6.22
N ALA A 32 0.23 14.76 6.15
CA ALA A 32 0.58 13.76 5.16
C ALA A 32 0.11 12.35 5.57
N PHE A 33 -0.40 11.60 4.60
CA PHE A 33 -0.97 10.27 4.72
C PHE A 33 -0.14 9.28 3.92
N CYS A 34 0.05 8.08 4.47
CA CYS A 34 0.58 6.94 3.74
C CYS A 34 -0.37 5.75 3.87
N GLY A 35 -0.38 4.91 2.85
CA GLY A 35 -1.20 3.70 2.80
C GLY A 35 -0.39 2.46 3.15
N PHE A 36 -0.99 1.54 3.88
CA PHE A 36 -0.43 0.20 4.10
C PHE A 36 -1.34 -0.84 3.46
N VAL A 37 -0.73 -1.73 2.68
CA VAL A 37 -1.36 -2.93 2.14
C VAL A 37 -0.56 -4.12 2.66
N SER A 38 -1.20 -5.02 3.43
CA SER A 38 -0.49 -6.17 4.00
C SER A 38 -1.18 -7.50 3.68
N LEU A 39 -0.37 -8.46 3.26
CA LEU A 39 -0.76 -9.81 2.88
C LEU A 39 -0.53 -10.78 4.05
N ASN A 40 -1.55 -11.57 4.39
CA ASN A 40 -1.39 -12.66 5.34
C ASN A 40 -0.76 -13.88 4.65
N LEU A 41 0.45 -14.22 5.09
CA LEU A 41 1.25 -15.31 4.51
C LEU A 41 0.88 -16.68 5.08
N ASN A 42 0.15 -16.76 6.20
CA ASN A 42 -0.26 -18.04 6.81
C ASN A 42 -1.20 -18.85 5.89
N SER A 43 -1.82 -18.20 4.91
CA SER A 43 -2.65 -18.87 3.90
C SER A 43 -1.83 -19.60 2.83
N VAL A 44 -0.51 -19.38 2.76
CA VAL A 44 0.40 -20.05 1.83
C VAL A 44 1.17 -21.12 2.59
N PRO A 45 1.16 -22.39 2.16
CA PRO A 45 1.95 -23.44 2.78
C PRO A 45 3.44 -23.04 2.88
N SER A 46 4.08 -23.33 4.01
CA SER A 46 5.50 -23.03 4.20
C SER A 46 6.40 -23.74 3.18
N THR A 47 5.97 -24.91 2.68
CA THR A 47 6.67 -25.70 1.67
C THR A 47 6.38 -25.28 0.23
N ALA A 48 5.47 -24.33 -0.01
CA ALA A 48 5.11 -23.93 -1.37
C ALA A 48 6.26 -23.21 -2.08
N ASN A 49 6.53 -23.59 -3.33
CA ASN A 49 7.43 -22.86 -4.22
C ASN A 49 6.68 -21.69 -4.88
N VAL A 50 6.69 -20.52 -4.22
CA VAL A 50 6.03 -19.31 -4.72
C VAL A 50 6.92 -18.67 -5.78
N THR A 51 6.40 -18.65 -7.01
CA THR A 51 7.14 -18.16 -8.19
C THR A 51 6.67 -16.82 -8.69
N ARG A 52 5.48 -16.38 -8.26
CA ARG A 52 4.97 -15.05 -8.57
C ARG A 52 3.96 -14.59 -7.54
N VAL A 53 4.09 -13.34 -7.08
CA VAL A 53 3.08 -12.63 -6.29
C VAL A 53 2.88 -11.24 -6.87
N VAL A 54 1.64 -10.95 -7.26
CA VAL A 54 1.25 -9.63 -7.78
C VAL A 54 0.18 -9.04 -6.88
N LEU A 55 0.43 -7.85 -6.35
CA LEU A 55 -0.60 -6.99 -5.77
C LEU A 55 -1.40 -6.38 -6.91
N ASN A 56 -2.71 -6.62 -6.94
CA ASN A 56 -3.62 -5.96 -7.86
C ASN A 56 -4.50 -5.00 -7.07
N LEU A 57 -4.33 -3.71 -7.36
CA LEU A 57 -4.98 -2.60 -6.70
C LEU A 57 -5.83 -1.83 -7.72
N ARG A 58 -6.82 -1.10 -7.23
CA ARG A 58 -7.48 -0.02 -7.99
C ARG A 58 -7.14 1.30 -7.33
N ALA A 59 -6.73 2.29 -8.11
CA ALA A 59 -6.37 3.61 -7.59
C ALA A 59 -7.07 4.72 -8.37
N ARG A 60 -7.54 5.76 -7.69
CA ARG A 60 -8.10 6.96 -8.34
C ARG A 60 -7.66 8.23 -7.65
N ILE A 61 -7.70 9.34 -8.37
CA ILE A 61 -7.63 10.66 -7.75
C ILE A 61 -8.97 10.92 -7.04
N ALA A 62 -8.94 11.08 -5.71
CA ALA A 62 -10.13 11.34 -4.89
C ALA A 62 -10.35 12.84 -4.67
N PHE A 63 -9.28 13.58 -4.40
CA PHE A 63 -9.32 15.02 -4.15
C PHE A 63 -8.07 15.69 -4.72
N ASN A 64 -8.23 16.52 -5.76
CA ASN A 64 -7.15 17.18 -6.52
C ASN A 64 -6.02 16.22 -6.95
N ASP A 65 -5.20 16.62 -7.91
CA ASP A 65 -4.14 15.75 -8.39
C ASP A 65 -2.87 15.90 -7.51
N PRO A 66 -2.47 14.87 -6.72
CA PRO A 66 -1.24 14.95 -5.93
C PRO A 66 0.04 14.80 -6.75
N PHE A 67 0.00 14.26 -7.96
CA PHE A 67 1.21 13.92 -8.70
C PHE A 67 2.04 15.14 -9.13
N PRO A 68 1.44 16.26 -9.58
CA PRO A 68 2.19 17.48 -9.87
C PRO A 68 2.86 18.11 -8.65
N ALA A 69 2.23 17.98 -7.47
CA ALA A 69 2.72 18.57 -6.23
C ALA A 69 3.79 17.68 -5.56
N PHE A 70 3.55 16.37 -5.52
CA PHE A 70 4.37 15.46 -4.72
C PHE A 70 5.26 14.52 -5.53
N GLY A 71 5.15 14.54 -6.86
CA GLY A 71 5.82 13.58 -7.73
C GLY A 71 5.14 12.21 -7.70
N PRO A 72 5.84 11.14 -8.10
CA PRO A 72 5.25 9.81 -8.15
C PRO A 72 5.07 9.21 -6.75
N MET A 73 4.10 8.29 -6.62
CA MET A 73 3.90 7.55 -5.38
C MET A 73 4.87 6.37 -5.33
N THR A 74 5.64 6.28 -4.26
CA THR A 74 6.59 5.20 -4.01
C THR A 74 5.95 4.08 -3.21
N VAL A 75 6.42 2.86 -3.43
CA VAL A 75 6.03 1.69 -2.66
C VAL A 75 7.28 1.11 -2.00
N ASP A 76 7.23 0.99 -0.68
CA ASP A 76 8.29 0.41 0.14
C ASP A 76 7.84 -0.94 0.71
N HIS A 77 8.77 -1.88 0.88
CA HIS A 77 8.59 -3.06 1.71
C HIS A 77 8.96 -2.75 3.16
N VAL A 78 8.05 -3.03 4.09
CA VAL A 78 8.18 -2.63 5.51
C VAL A 78 7.80 -3.77 6.44
N ASN A 79 8.26 -3.70 7.69
CA ASN A 79 7.92 -4.67 8.73
C ASN A 79 7.02 -4.04 9.80
N VAL A 80 5.70 -4.25 9.69
CA VAL A 80 4.69 -3.77 10.65
C VAL A 80 3.99 -4.93 11.37
N VAL A 81 4.70 -6.05 11.57
CA VAL A 81 4.16 -7.26 12.22
C VAL A 81 3.65 -6.98 13.65
N SER A 82 4.24 -6.01 14.36
CA SER A 82 3.81 -5.59 15.70
C SER A 82 2.59 -4.66 15.71
N GLY A 83 2.09 -4.25 14.54
CA GLY A 83 1.06 -3.22 14.38
C GLY A 83 1.61 -2.01 13.63
N ILE A 84 0.69 -1.13 13.20
CA ILE A 84 1.01 0.12 12.50
C ILE A 84 0.82 1.27 13.50
N THR A 85 1.86 2.11 13.60
CA THR A 85 2.02 3.17 14.57
C THR A 85 2.62 4.42 13.91
N ALA A 86 2.59 5.58 14.57
CA ALA A 86 3.14 6.82 14.02
C ALA A 86 4.58 6.71 13.47
N PRO A 87 5.53 6.06 14.17
CA PRO A 87 6.88 5.86 13.65
C PRO A 87 6.94 5.14 12.31
N ASP A 88 5.96 4.31 11.96
CA ASP A 88 5.95 3.55 10.70
C ASP A 88 5.74 4.44 9.47
N TYR A 89 5.31 5.69 9.64
CA TYR A 89 5.13 6.63 8.54
C TYR A 89 6.45 6.91 7.80
N VAL A 90 7.51 7.24 8.55
CA VAL A 90 8.90 7.41 8.05
C VAL A 90 9.82 6.28 8.51
N GLY A 91 9.25 5.21 9.05
CA GLY A 91 9.98 4.09 9.64
C GLY A 91 10.89 3.38 8.64
N ALA A 92 11.87 2.66 9.17
CA ALA A 92 12.82 1.90 8.40
C ALA A 92 12.11 0.92 7.44
N THR A 93 12.63 0.84 6.23
CA THR A 93 12.17 -0.12 5.22
C THR A 93 13.01 -1.38 5.28
N LEU A 94 12.40 -2.51 4.92
CA LEU A 94 13.13 -3.72 4.58
C LEU A 94 13.79 -3.56 3.21
N SER A 95 13.02 -3.02 2.25
CA SER A 95 13.47 -2.60 0.92
C SER A 95 12.75 -1.31 0.55
N ALA A 96 13.49 -0.27 0.15
CA ALA A 96 12.89 0.99 -0.26
C ALA A 96 12.58 1.01 -1.77
N SER A 97 11.50 1.70 -2.16
CA SER A 97 11.15 1.97 -3.56
C SER A 97 11.13 0.73 -4.46
N ILE A 98 10.51 -0.34 -3.98
CA ILE A 98 10.34 -1.60 -4.73
C ILE A 98 9.49 -1.41 -5.99
N ALA A 99 8.63 -0.38 -5.98
CA ALA A 99 7.86 0.02 -7.13
C ALA A 99 7.52 1.52 -7.08
N THR A 100 7.04 2.02 -8.20
CA THR A 100 6.53 3.38 -8.34
C THR A 100 5.19 3.33 -9.06
N VAL A 101 4.17 3.95 -8.48
CA VAL A 101 2.88 4.13 -9.15
C VAL A 101 2.94 5.45 -9.93
N PRO A 102 2.89 5.39 -11.28
CA PRO A 102 3.00 6.59 -12.10
C PRO A 102 1.75 7.46 -11.96
N ALA A 103 1.89 8.73 -12.34
CA ALA A 103 0.77 9.66 -12.42
C ALA A 103 -0.31 9.16 -13.38
N PHE A 104 -1.57 9.35 -13.01
CA PHE A 104 -2.72 9.07 -13.87
C PHE A 104 -3.65 10.29 -13.91
N PRO A 105 -4.13 10.70 -15.09
CA PRO A 105 -4.73 12.03 -15.26
C PRO A 105 -6.22 12.09 -14.92
N THR A 106 -6.80 11.08 -14.26
CA THR A 106 -8.25 10.95 -14.14
C THR A 106 -8.70 10.58 -12.73
N THR A 107 -9.93 10.98 -12.39
CA THR A 107 -10.65 10.53 -11.20
C THR A 107 -11.30 9.15 -11.37
N ALA A 108 -11.22 8.56 -12.57
CA ALA A 108 -11.69 7.21 -12.82
C ALA A 108 -10.68 6.19 -12.25
N PRO A 109 -11.13 5.12 -11.57
CA PRO A 109 -10.22 4.12 -11.02
C PRO A 109 -9.38 3.44 -12.11
N GLN A 110 -8.08 3.36 -11.84
CA GLN A 110 -7.07 2.70 -12.66
C GLN A 110 -6.60 1.42 -11.99
N ASP A 111 -6.39 0.36 -12.78
CA ASP A 111 -5.79 -0.86 -12.28
C ASP A 111 -4.27 -0.68 -12.13
N VAL A 112 -3.76 -1.05 -10.96
CA VAL A 112 -2.33 -0.97 -10.62
C VAL A 112 -1.87 -2.37 -10.21
N ALA A 113 -0.91 -2.91 -10.95
CA ALA A 113 -0.31 -4.21 -10.68
C ALA A 113 1.15 -4.04 -10.26
N ILE A 114 1.50 -4.59 -9.10
CA ILE A 114 2.85 -4.49 -8.53
C ILE A 114 3.37 -5.90 -8.25
N ASP A 115 4.48 -6.27 -8.88
CA ASP A 115 5.18 -7.51 -8.56
C ASP A 115 5.90 -7.35 -7.23
N VAL A 116 5.56 -8.22 -6.26
CA VAL A 116 6.13 -8.24 -4.91
C VAL A 116 6.69 -9.62 -4.57
N THR A 117 7.06 -10.39 -5.60
CA THR A 117 7.48 -11.78 -5.47
C THR A 117 8.68 -11.92 -4.53
N ASP A 118 9.68 -11.04 -4.70
CA ASP A 118 10.92 -11.09 -3.94
C ASP A 118 10.68 -10.75 -2.46
N GLU A 119 9.91 -9.70 -2.19
CA GLU A 119 9.56 -9.25 -0.84
C GLU A 119 8.77 -10.31 -0.08
N VAL A 120 7.79 -10.92 -0.73
CA VAL A 120 7.01 -12.01 -0.14
C VAL A 120 7.88 -13.22 0.15
N ASN A 121 8.78 -13.60 -0.76
CA ASN A 121 9.69 -14.71 -0.53
C ASN A 121 10.71 -14.42 0.58
N VAL A 122 11.19 -13.17 0.70
CA VAL A 122 12.03 -12.72 1.81
C VAL A 122 11.28 -12.86 3.15
N ASP A 123 10.03 -12.41 3.22
CA ASP A 123 9.22 -12.52 4.45
C ASP A 123 8.91 -13.98 4.82
N ARG A 124 8.61 -14.82 3.82
CA ARG A 124 8.41 -16.27 4.01
C ARG A 124 9.68 -16.95 4.54
N ALA A 125 10.84 -16.64 3.95
CA ALA A 125 12.12 -17.18 4.39
C ALA A 125 12.49 -16.72 5.82
N ALA A 126 12.10 -15.50 6.19
CA ALA A 126 12.27 -14.96 7.54
C ALA A 126 11.20 -15.42 8.55
N GLY A 127 10.22 -16.24 8.12
CA GLY A 127 9.14 -16.73 8.97
C GLY A 127 8.16 -15.65 9.43
N ARG A 128 8.06 -14.52 8.71
CA ARG A 128 7.12 -13.45 9.05
C ARG A 128 5.70 -13.87 8.66
N PRO A 129 4.68 -13.61 9.52
CA PRO A 129 3.31 -14.01 9.26
C PRO A 129 2.60 -13.12 8.23
N ILE A 130 3.14 -11.92 7.98
CA ILE A 130 2.61 -10.94 7.04
C ILE A 130 3.72 -10.34 6.18
N SER A 131 3.35 -9.92 4.97
CA SER A 131 4.18 -9.09 4.08
C SER A 131 3.49 -7.75 3.87
N SER A 132 4.17 -6.63 4.12
CA SER A 132 3.53 -5.32 4.22
C SER A 132 4.20 -4.29 3.31
N PHE A 133 3.37 -3.49 2.64
CA PHE A 133 3.78 -2.55 1.61
C PHE A 133 3.24 -1.16 1.94
N ARG A 134 4.14 -0.18 2.03
CA ARG A 134 3.82 1.22 2.34
C ARG A 134 3.82 2.05 1.08
N PHE A 135 2.68 2.65 0.76
CA PHE A 135 2.45 3.58 -0.34
C PHE A 135 2.56 5.00 0.19
N ARG A 136 3.43 5.82 -0.40
CA ARG A 136 3.59 7.20 0.04
C ARG A 136 4.03 8.12 -1.09
N PHE A 137 3.71 9.39 -0.92
CA PHE A 137 4.34 10.47 -1.66
C PHE A 137 5.45 11.06 -0.81
N ASP A 138 6.71 10.95 -1.26
CA ASP A 138 7.87 11.38 -0.46
C ASP A 138 7.91 12.89 -0.20
N ALA A 139 7.31 13.68 -1.09
CA ALA A 139 7.25 15.12 -0.98
C ALA A 139 5.96 15.66 -0.32
N ALA A 140 5.04 14.80 0.08
CA ALA A 140 3.87 15.23 0.85
C ALA A 140 4.26 15.67 2.28
N PRO A 141 3.54 16.61 2.89
CA PRO A 141 2.36 17.32 2.39
C PRO A 141 2.74 18.58 1.60
N SER A 142 1.81 19.13 0.81
CA SER A 142 1.89 20.53 0.36
C SER A 142 1.58 21.46 1.54
N ARG A 143 1.82 22.76 1.34
CA ARG A 143 1.48 23.82 2.30
C ARG A 143 0.46 24.79 1.71
N ASP A 144 -0.57 24.23 1.10
CA ASP A 144 -1.59 24.97 0.37
C ASP A 144 -2.98 24.83 1.01
N LEU A 145 -3.13 24.08 2.11
CA LEU A 145 -4.40 23.79 2.78
C LEU A 145 -5.41 23.09 1.86
N ILE A 146 -4.94 22.51 0.76
CA ILE A 146 -5.75 21.78 -0.21
C ILE A 146 -5.48 20.30 -0.01
N ARG A 147 -6.54 19.48 -0.04
CA ARG A 147 -6.39 18.02 -0.06
C ARG A 147 -5.87 17.59 -1.43
N ASN A 148 -4.80 16.82 -1.45
CA ASN A 148 -4.30 16.13 -2.63
C ASN A 148 -4.22 14.63 -2.31
N ILE A 149 -5.21 13.83 -2.74
CA ILE A 149 -5.38 12.43 -2.31
C ILE A 149 -5.59 11.49 -3.49
N VAL A 150 -4.84 10.38 -3.46
CA VAL A 150 -5.18 9.14 -4.15
C VAL A 150 -5.90 8.21 -3.19
N ASP A 151 -7.04 7.67 -3.62
CA ASP A 151 -7.67 6.51 -3.01
C ASP A 151 -7.10 5.23 -3.64
N ILE A 152 -6.66 4.29 -2.82
CA ILE A 152 -6.46 2.89 -3.18
C ILE A 152 -7.70 2.12 -2.70
N GLU A 153 -8.43 1.55 -3.65
CA GLU A 153 -9.73 0.96 -3.44
C GLU A 153 -9.70 -0.56 -3.43
N ALA A 154 -10.80 -1.11 -2.90
CA ALA A 154 -11.22 -2.47 -3.15
C ALA A 154 -11.19 -2.86 -4.63
N SER A 155 -10.77 -4.09 -4.94
CA SER A 155 -11.15 -4.68 -6.22
C SER A 155 -12.66 -4.85 -6.26
N THR A 156 -13.30 -4.56 -7.40
CA THR A 156 -14.74 -4.83 -7.60
C THR A 156 -15.07 -6.32 -7.58
N ASP A 157 -14.06 -7.16 -7.78
CA ASP A 157 -14.19 -8.61 -7.78
C ASP A 157 -13.96 -9.23 -6.38
N ASP A 158 -13.61 -8.41 -5.37
CA ASP A 158 -13.47 -8.85 -3.98
C ASP A 158 -14.73 -8.48 -3.15
N PRO A 159 -15.54 -9.47 -2.73
CA PRO A 159 -16.72 -9.22 -1.89
C PRO A 159 -16.36 -8.65 -0.50
N ALA A 160 -15.11 -8.74 -0.06
CA ALA A 160 -14.64 -8.15 1.19
C ALA A 160 -14.24 -6.67 1.03
N GLY A 161 -14.26 -6.13 -0.20
CA GLY A 161 -13.94 -4.74 -0.45
C GLY A 161 -12.46 -4.40 -0.18
N ARG A 162 -11.51 -5.25 -0.57
CA ARG A 162 -10.07 -5.04 -0.33
C ARG A 162 -9.26 -5.11 -1.63
N PRO A 163 -8.01 -4.64 -1.64
CA PRO A 163 -7.06 -5.01 -2.67
C PRO A 163 -6.98 -6.52 -2.83
N SER A 164 -6.45 -7.00 -3.95
CA SER A 164 -6.29 -8.45 -4.18
C SER A 164 -4.84 -8.82 -4.44
N ALA A 165 -4.47 -10.07 -4.18
CA ALA A 165 -3.14 -10.58 -4.49
C ALA A 165 -3.22 -11.95 -5.16
N THR A 166 -2.59 -12.06 -6.33
CA THR A 166 -2.48 -13.31 -7.09
C THR A 166 -1.18 -14.00 -6.73
N VAL A 167 -1.26 -15.27 -6.35
CA VAL A 167 -0.10 -16.08 -5.94
C VAL A 167 0.01 -17.27 -6.88
N THR A 168 1.15 -17.41 -7.52
CA THR A 168 1.46 -18.55 -8.39
C THR A 168 2.45 -19.47 -7.69
N ILE A 169 2.08 -20.75 -7.57
CA ILE A 169 2.90 -21.79 -6.95
C ILE A 169 3.22 -22.82 -8.03
N GLN A 170 4.49 -23.17 -8.19
CA GLN A 170 4.88 -24.31 -9.03
C GLN A 170 4.60 -25.61 -8.28
N ARG A 171 4.02 -26.57 -9.00
CA ARG A 171 3.83 -27.95 -8.53
C ARG A 171 5.11 -28.74 -8.62
#